data_AF-A0A7M1AVT9-F1
#
_entry.id   AF-A0A7M1AVT9-F1
#
_cell.length_a   1.000
_cell.length_b   1.000
_cell.length_c   1.000
_cell.angle_alpha   90.00
_cell.angle_beta   90.00
_cell.angle_gamma   90.00
#
_symmetry.space_group_name_H-M   'P 1'
#
loop_
_entity.id
_entity.type
_entity.pdbx_description
1 polymer ?
#
loop_
_entity_poly.entity_id
_entity_poly.type
_entity_poly.pdbx_seq_one_letter_code
_entity_poly.pdbx_strand_id
1 'polypeptide(L)'
;MNNNIEKALEIWHKRYEDEEHQYSEFEPSDIEYFIGCMLYNHFNFSKAVPTMKTIDLSYDFLSTCGDAEYEEVKKLIEDIKFENEKEAVDFLLKFIQESRSKYTPSELYLLNRLLNHVTLLLERYENDQEPSQVNFQTLKFK
;
A
#
# COMPACT_ATOMS: atom_id res chain seq x y z
N MET A 1 13.32 1.83 -10.32
CA MET A 1 12.05 2.19 -9.66
C MET A 1 12.13 3.71 -9.37
N ASN A 2 11.15 4.36 -8.72
CA ASN A 2 11.28 5.79 -8.38
C ASN A 2 12.32 5.95 -7.25
N ASN A 3 13.26 6.90 -7.36
CA ASN A 3 14.33 7.12 -6.38
C ASN A 3 13.79 7.37 -4.95
N ASN A 4 12.65 8.06 -4.81
CA ASN A 4 12.04 8.27 -3.50
C ASN A 4 11.50 6.96 -2.90
N ILE A 5 11.00 6.04 -3.73
CA ILE A 5 10.55 4.72 -3.27
C ILE A 5 11.72 3.86 -2.86
N GLU A 6 12.80 3.85 -3.64
CA GLU A 6 14.01 3.10 -3.32
C GLU A 6 14.56 3.55 -1.95
N LYS A 7 14.65 4.86 -1.72
CA LYS A 7 15.05 5.41 -0.42
C LYS A 7 14.09 5.06 0.71
N ALA A 8 12.78 5.15 0.48
CA ALA A 8 11.78 4.83 1.49
C ALA A 8 11.87 3.36 1.91
N LEU A 9 12.06 2.46 0.93
CA LEU A 9 12.32 1.04 1.17
C LEU A 9 13.62 0.84 1.94
N GLU A 10 14.72 1.49 1.54
CA GLU A 10 16.02 1.38 2.22
C GLU A 10 15.95 1.78 3.70
N ILE A 11 15.24 2.86 4.02
CA ILE A 11 15.07 3.32 5.41
C ILE A 11 14.45 2.23 6.28
N TRP A 12 13.32 1.66 5.85
CA TRP A 12 12.63 0.66 6.64
C TRP A 12 13.28 -0.72 6.58
N HIS A 13 13.81 -1.15 5.44
CA HIS A 13 14.61 -2.39 5.39
C HIS A 13 15.76 -2.32 6.38
N LYS A 14 16.51 -1.22 6.41
CA LYS A 14 17.60 -1.03 7.38
C LYS A 14 17.13 -0.97 8.83
N ARG A 15 15.97 -0.37 9.11
CA ARG A 15 15.37 -0.33 10.45
C ARG A 15 15.12 -1.74 10.98
N TYR A 16 14.53 -2.59 10.14
CA TYR A 16 14.10 -3.94 10.51
C TYR A 16 15.17 -5.03 10.29
N GLU A 17 16.36 -4.67 9.77
CA GLU A 17 17.56 -5.53 9.86
C GLU A 17 17.95 -5.84 11.30
N ASP A 18 17.61 -4.94 12.23
CA ASP A 18 17.81 -5.14 13.67
C ASP A 18 16.58 -5.86 14.27
N GLU A 19 16.80 -7.08 14.76
CA GLU A 19 15.77 -7.94 15.34
C GLU A 19 15.04 -7.29 16.53
N GLU A 20 15.67 -6.38 17.28
CA GLU A 20 15.01 -5.67 18.39
C GLU A 20 13.86 -4.77 17.91
N HIS A 21 13.85 -4.45 16.63
CA HIS A 21 12.86 -3.58 16.00
C HIS A 21 11.83 -4.35 15.20
N GLN A 22 11.98 -5.68 15.05
CA GLN A 22 11.00 -6.52 14.38
C GLN A 22 9.78 -6.77 15.30
N TYR A 23 8.58 -6.78 14.70
CA TYR A 23 7.37 -7.23 15.38
C TYR A 23 7.19 -8.75 15.21
N SER A 24 6.29 -9.34 16.01
CA SER A 24 6.19 -10.81 16.24
C SER A 24 5.97 -11.68 15.00
N GLU A 25 5.54 -11.12 13.87
CA GLU A 25 5.25 -11.83 12.62
C GLU A 25 5.91 -11.12 11.42
N PHE A 26 7.05 -10.47 11.67
CA PHE A 26 7.74 -9.70 10.63
C PHE A 26 8.17 -10.60 9.47
N GLU A 27 7.72 -10.25 8.27
CA GLU A 27 8.28 -10.73 7.01
C GLU A 27 8.90 -9.55 6.23
N PRO A 28 10.04 -9.73 5.55
CA PRO A 28 10.67 -8.64 4.79
C PRO A 28 9.74 -7.99 3.74
N SER A 29 8.83 -8.79 3.16
CA SER A 29 7.83 -8.34 2.18
C SER A 29 6.79 -7.38 2.76
N ASP A 30 6.63 -7.35 4.09
CA ASP A 30 5.71 -6.45 4.77
C ASP A 30 6.10 -4.99 4.55
N ILE A 31 7.40 -4.72 4.39
CA ILE A 31 7.92 -3.36 4.15
C ILE A 31 7.38 -2.82 2.82
N GLU A 32 7.49 -3.58 1.73
CA GLU A 32 6.88 -3.21 0.44
C GLU A 32 5.36 -3.07 0.55
N TYR A 33 4.71 -3.90 1.36
CA TYR A 33 3.28 -3.79 1.59
C TYR A 33 2.92 -2.47 2.28
N PHE A 34 3.61 -2.08 3.36
CA PHE A 34 3.31 -0.85 4.09
C PHE A 34 3.64 0.41 3.26
N ILE A 35 4.74 0.40 2.50
CA ILE A 35 5.02 1.45 1.52
C ILE A 35 3.89 1.53 0.48
N GLY A 36 3.42 0.39 -0.02
CA GLY A 36 2.28 0.32 -0.93
C GLY A 36 0.99 0.89 -0.34
N CYS A 37 0.72 0.65 0.94
CA CYS A 37 -0.42 1.21 1.66
C CYS A 37 -0.31 2.73 1.82
N MET A 38 0.88 3.24 2.16
CA MET A 38 1.13 4.68 2.24
C MET A 38 0.96 5.37 0.89
N LEU A 39 1.46 4.77 -0.20
CA LEU A 39 1.25 5.27 -1.56
C LEU A 39 -0.24 5.30 -1.91
N TYR A 40 -0.97 4.22 -1.63
CA TYR A 40 -2.41 4.14 -1.86
C TYR A 40 -3.16 5.26 -1.13
N ASN A 41 -2.85 5.46 0.15
CA ASN A 41 -3.48 6.49 0.98
C ASN A 41 -3.16 7.90 0.50
N HIS A 42 -1.91 8.14 0.09
CA HIS A 42 -1.45 9.43 -0.44
C HIS A 42 -2.15 9.78 -1.76
N PHE A 43 -2.29 8.82 -2.67
CA PHE A 43 -2.96 9.06 -3.95
C PHE A 43 -4.46 9.32 -3.82
N ASN A 44 -5.11 8.88 -2.72
CA ASN A 44 -6.47 9.25 -2.33
C ASN A 44 -7.50 9.12 -3.48
N PHE A 45 -7.57 7.93 -4.07
CA PHE A 45 -8.32 7.65 -5.30
C PHE A 45 -9.83 7.92 -5.18
N SER A 46 -10.36 8.75 -6.07
CA SER A 46 -11.76 9.17 -6.09
C SER A 46 -12.76 8.03 -6.34
N LYS A 47 -12.40 7.05 -7.18
CA LYS A 47 -13.26 5.90 -7.50
C LYS A 47 -13.19 4.76 -6.46
N ALA A 48 -12.40 4.90 -5.40
CA ALA A 48 -12.42 3.96 -4.28
C ALA A 48 -13.75 4.03 -3.53
N VAL A 49 -14.35 2.88 -3.21
CA VAL A 49 -15.56 2.85 -2.38
C VAL A 49 -15.25 3.37 -0.96
N PRO A 50 -16.24 3.90 -0.22
CA PRO A 50 -15.99 4.55 1.06
C PRO A 50 -15.18 3.71 2.06
N THR A 51 -15.43 2.40 2.12
CA THR A 51 -14.73 1.45 3.02
C THR A 51 -13.32 1.08 2.57
N MET A 52 -12.89 1.55 1.39
CA MET A 52 -11.61 1.24 0.77
C MET A 52 -10.79 2.50 0.48
N LYS A 53 -11.24 3.70 0.91
CA LYS A 53 -10.54 4.96 0.65
C LYS A 53 -9.14 5.02 1.23
N THR A 54 -8.93 4.37 2.35
CA THR A 54 -7.64 4.24 3.02
C THR A 54 -7.43 2.80 3.43
N ILE A 55 -6.17 2.42 3.57
CA ILE A 55 -5.73 1.16 4.16
C ILE A 55 -5.01 1.51 5.45
N ASP A 56 -5.47 0.95 6.56
CA ASP A 56 -4.82 1.13 7.86
C ASP A 56 -3.49 0.40 7.87
N LEU A 57 -2.47 1.06 8.41
CA LEU A 57 -1.20 0.41 8.75
C LEU A 57 -1.36 -0.33 10.08
N SER A 58 -0.74 -1.50 10.23
CA SER A 58 -0.90 -2.28 11.46
C SER A 58 -0.31 -1.53 12.65
N TYR A 59 -0.93 -1.69 13.83
CA TYR A 59 -0.43 -1.07 15.05
C TYR A 59 0.98 -1.55 15.39
N ASP A 60 1.25 -2.85 15.23
CA ASP A 60 2.55 -3.43 15.53
C ASP A 60 3.65 -2.83 14.66
N PHE A 61 3.38 -2.62 13.37
CA PHE A 61 4.27 -1.88 12.47
C PHE A 61 4.48 -0.45 12.96
N LEU A 62 3.39 0.30 13.18
CA LEU A 62 3.48 1.70 13.59
C LEU A 62 4.24 1.88 14.91
N SER A 63 4.10 0.94 15.84
CA SER A 63 4.77 0.97 17.14
C SER A 63 6.28 0.71 17.07
N THR A 64 6.77 0.13 15.96
CA THR A 64 8.16 -0.31 15.79
C THR A 64 8.91 0.42 14.69
N CYS A 65 8.20 1.02 13.72
CA CYS A 65 8.80 1.59 12.51
C CYS A 65 9.71 2.81 12.75
N GLY A 66 9.66 3.40 13.95
CA GLY A 66 10.45 4.57 14.35
C GLY A 66 9.82 5.88 13.90
N ASP A 67 9.60 6.82 14.83
CA ASP A 67 8.92 8.09 14.53
C ASP A 67 9.67 8.93 13.49
N ALA A 68 11.01 8.96 13.57
CA ALA A 68 11.84 9.75 12.66
C ALA A 68 11.84 9.14 11.25
N GLU A 69 11.98 7.82 11.17
CA GLU A 69 11.94 7.05 9.92
C GLU A 69 10.55 7.13 9.27
N TYR A 70 9.48 7.03 10.06
CA TYR A 70 8.11 7.20 9.56
C TYR A 70 7.91 8.56 8.90
N GLU A 71 8.30 9.64 9.57
CA GLU A 71 8.15 11.00 9.03
C GLU A 71 9.05 11.24 7.81
N GLU A 72 10.23 10.61 7.73
CA GLU A 72 11.09 10.68 6.54
C GLU A 72 10.47 9.93 5.35
N VAL A 73 10.04 8.69 5.56
CA VAL A 73 9.36 7.87 4.55
C VAL A 73 8.10 8.55 4.04
N LYS A 74 7.30 9.12 4.95
CA LYS A 74 6.09 9.87 4.61
C LYS A 74 6.38 11.02 3.66
N LYS A 75 7.41 11.84 3.93
CA LYS A 75 7.81 12.95 3.05
C LYS A 75 8.22 12.46 1.66
N LEU A 76 9.02 11.39 1.61
CA LEU A 76 9.44 10.79 0.33
C LEU A 76 8.24 10.36 -0.52
N ILE A 77 7.20 9.81 0.12
CA ILE A 77 5.95 9.40 -0.53
C ILE A 77 5.12 10.61 -0.95
N GLU A 78 4.98 11.62 -0.10
CA GLU A 78 4.19 12.83 -0.38
C GLU A 78 4.72 13.65 -1.58
N ASP A 79 6.02 13.54 -1.85
CA ASP A 79 6.68 14.14 -3.02
C ASP A 79 6.34 13.46 -4.34
N ILE A 80 5.78 12.25 -4.31
CA ILE A 80 5.38 11.51 -5.51
C ILE A 80 4.00 12.00 -5.95
N LYS A 81 3.93 12.58 -7.14
CA LYS A 81 2.71 13.18 -7.71
C LYS A 81 2.54 12.74 -9.16
N PHE A 82 1.29 12.58 -9.56
CA PHE A 82 0.88 12.22 -10.91
C PHE A 82 -0.12 13.24 -11.44
N GLU A 83 -0.22 13.36 -12.75
CA GLU A 83 -1.15 14.32 -13.38
C GLU A 83 -2.60 13.83 -13.26
N ASN A 84 -2.80 12.51 -13.21
CA ASN A 84 -4.10 11.89 -13.07
C ASN A 84 -4.05 10.60 -12.23
N GLU A 85 -5.23 10.19 -11.74
CA GLU A 85 -5.37 9.02 -10.87
C GLU A 85 -5.05 7.70 -11.58
N LYS A 86 -5.25 7.60 -12.91
CA LYS A 86 -4.95 6.36 -13.66
C LYS A 86 -3.44 6.08 -13.68
N GLU A 87 -2.62 7.11 -13.90
CA GLU A 87 -1.16 7.01 -13.79
C GLU A 87 -0.71 6.56 -12.39
N ALA A 88 -1.35 7.08 -11.34
CA ALA A 88 -1.06 6.69 -9.97
C ALA A 88 -1.45 5.22 -9.69
N VAL A 89 -2.56 4.74 -10.24
CA VAL A 89 -2.95 3.31 -10.18
C VAL A 89 -1.94 2.44 -10.92
N ASP A 90 -1.57 2.82 -12.15
CA ASP A 90 -0.61 2.06 -12.97
C ASP A 90 0.77 2.00 -12.30
N PHE A 91 1.20 3.12 -11.70
CA PHE A 91 2.42 3.17 -10.90
C PHE A 91 2.36 2.23 -9.69
N LEU A 92 1.27 2.26 -8.93
CA LEU A 92 1.10 1.41 -7.75
C LEU A 92 1.05 -0.08 -8.13
N LEU A 93 0.37 -0.44 -9.21
CA LEU A 93 0.36 -1.81 -9.74
C LEU A 93 1.75 -2.28 -10.12
N LYS A 94 2.51 -1.44 -10.83
CA LYS A 94 3.90 -1.75 -11.20
C LYS A 94 4.77 -1.94 -9.97
N PHE A 95 4.68 -1.04 -8.98
CA PHE A 95 5.39 -1.17 -7.71
C PHE A 95 5.08 -2.51 -7.01
N ILE A 96 3.80 -2.88 -6.92
CA ILE A 96 3.39 -4.15 -6.29
C ILE A 96 3.92 -5.34 -7.08
N GLN A 97 3.86 -5.32 -8.42
CA GLN A 97 4.37 -6.40 -9.26
C GLN A 97 5.89 -6.57 -9.13
N GLU A 98 6.65 -5.48 -9.16
CA GLU A 98 8.10 -5.49 -8.96
C GLU A 98 8.45 -6.01 -7.55
N SER A 99 7.73 -5.55 -6.53
CA SER A 99 7.88 -6.00 -5.14
C SER A 99 7.65 -7.50 -4.97
N ARG A 100 6.55 -8.02 -5.54
CA ARG A 100 6.21 -9.45 -5.47
C ARG A 100 7.26 -10.35 -6.11
N SER A 101 7.99 -9.86 -7.12
CA SER A 101 9.01 -10.66 -7.81
C SER A 101 10.24 -10.99 -6.94
N LYS A 102 10.40 -10.31 -5.79
CA LYS A 102 11.53 -10.46 -4.87
C LYS A 102 11.36 -11.58 -3.83
N TYR A 103 10.13 -12.03 -3.60
CA TYR A 103 9.77 -12.85 -2.43
C TYR A 103 9.19 -14.20 -2.81
N THR A 104 9.25 -15.16 -1.88
CA THR A 104 8.66 -16.48 -2.06
C THR A 104 7.14 -16.44 -1.92
N PRO A 105 6.39 -17.41 -2.47
CA PRO A 105 4.92 -17.39 -2.40
C PRO A 105 4.32 -17.28 -0.98
N SER A 106 4.98 -17.82 0.05
CA SER A 106 4.53 -17.71 1.45
C SER A 106 4.57 -16.27 1.95
N GLU A 107 5.56 -15.50 1.52
CA GLU A 107 5.78 -14.10 1.95
C GLU A 107 4.88 -13.11 1.18
N LEU A 108 4.11 -13.57 0.20
CA LEU A 108 3.33 -12.69 -0.68
C LEU A 108 1.93 -12.39 -0.15
N TYR A 109 1.54 -12.84 1.04
CA TYR A 109 0.16 -12.72 1.52
C TYR A 109 -0.35 -11.27 1.50
N LEU A 110 0.36 -10.34 2.15
CA LEU A 110 -0.05 -8.94 2.23
C LEU A 110 0.05 -8.22 0.88
N LEU A 111 1.12 -8.47 0.11
CA LEU A 111 1.28 -7.92 -1.23
C LEU A 111 0.19 -8.40 -2.20
N ASN A 112 -0.25 -9.66 -2.11
CA ASN A 112 -1.36 -10.18 -2.91
C ASN A 112 -2.69 -9.55 -2.50
N ARG A 113 -2.90 -9.31 -1.19
CA ARG A 113 -4.09 -8.59 -0.70
C ARG A 113 -4.14 -7.17 -1.25
N LEU A 114 -3.02 -6.45 -1.22
CA LEU A 114 -2.91 -5.12 -1.81
C LEU A 114 -3.10 -5.15 -3.33
N LEU A 115 -2.50 -6.12 -4.03
CA LEU A 115 -2.68 -6.28 -5.47
C LEU A 115 -4.16 -6.46 -5.86
N ASN A 116 -4.88 -7.32 -5.14
CA ASN A 116 -6.31 -7.56 -5.39
C ASN A 116 -7.11 -6.27 -5.18
N HIS A 117 -6.80 -5.52 -4.12
CA HIS A 117 -7.44 -4.23 -3.83
C HIS A 117 -7.23 -3.22 -4.95
N VAL A 118 -5.99 -3.05 -5.41
CA VAL A 118 -5.64 -2.08 -6.45
C VAL A 118 -6.16 -2.53 -7.83
N THR A 119 -6.20 -3.83 -8.11
CA THR A 119 -6.80 -4.36 -9.36
C THR A 119 -8.29 -4.04 -9.44
N LEU A 120 -9.05 -4.23 -8.35
CA LEU A 120 -10.46 -3.86 -8.30
C LEU A 120 -10.68 -2.35 -8.49
N LEU A 121 -9.75 -1.53 -8.02
CA LEU A 121 -9.78 -0.10 -8.27
C LEU A 121 -9.51 0.23 -9.74
N LEU A 122 -8.53 -0.42 -10.37
CA LEU A 122 -8.26 -0.26 -11.80
C LEU A 122 -9.49 -0.61 -12.65
N GLU A 123 -10.15 -1.74 -12.38
CA GLU A 123 -11.37 -2.14 -13.08
C GLU A 123 -12.45 -1.06 -13.03
N ARG A 124 -12.57 -0.34 -11.91
CA ARG A 124 -13.52 0.78 -11.78
C ARG A 124 -13.14 1.96 -12.67
N TYR A 125 -11.86 2.31 -12.76
CA TYR A 125 -11.41 3.35 -13.68
C TYR A 125 -11.62 2.95 -15.15
N GLU A 126 -11.33 1.70 -15.51
CA GLU A 126 -11.46 1.21 -16.89
C GLU A 126 -12.92 1.13 -17.36
N ASN A 127 -13.83 0.82 -16.45
CA ASN A 127 -15.26 0.73 -16.74
C ASN A 127 -16.04 2.02 -16.43
N ASP A 128 -15.34 3.10 -16.07
CA ASP A 128 -15.92 4.36 -15.59
C ASP A 128 -17.01 4.16 -14.52
N GLN A 129 -16.76 3.24 -13.59
CA GLN A 129 -17.72 2.90 -12.54
C GLN A 129 -17.58 3.84 -11.36
N GLU A 130 -18.68 4.49 -11.01
CA GLU A 130 -18.76 5.30 -9.81
C GLU A 130 -18.72 4.43 -8.52
N PRO A 131 -18.12 4.94 -7.43
CA PRO A 131 -18.12 4.23 -6.16
C PRO A 131 -19.55 4.07 -5.65
N SER A 132 -20.01 2.82 -5.57
CA SER A 132 -21.32 2.51 -5.00
C SER A 132 -21.27 2.66 -3.47
N GLN A 133 -22.28 3.31 -2.90
CA GLN A 133 -22.45 3.28 -1.45
C GLN A 133 -22.89 1.87 -1.04
N VAL A 134 -22.11 1.25 -0.15
CA VAL A 134 -22.50 0.00 0.49
C VAL A 134 -23.61 0.32 1.49
N ASN A 135 -24.86 0.06 1.10
CA ASN A 135 -25.99 0.17 2.02
C ASN A 135 -26.15 -1.16 2.77
N PHE A 136 -25.56 -1.21 3.96
CA PHE A 136 -25.63 -2.36 4.87
C PHE A 136 -27.05 -2.71 5.33
N GLN A 137 -28.02 -1.80 5.23
CA GLN A 137 -29.42 -2.08 5.58
C GLN A 137 -30.15 -2.87 4.48
N THR A 138 -29.67 -2.82 3.24
CA THR A 138 -30.28 -3.50 2.08
C THR A 138 -29.50 -4.70 1.58
N LEU A 139 -28.32 -4.96 2.16
CA LEU A 139 -27.49 -6.12 1.84
C LEU A 139 -28.19 -7.41 2.32
N LYS A 140 -28.97 -8.02 1.43
CA LYS A 140 -29.43 -9.40 1.62
C LYS A 140 -28.26 -10.32 1.34
N PHE A 141 -27.68 -10.87 2.39
CA PHE A 141 -26.81 -12.04 2.28
C PHE A 141 -27.67 -13.18 1.72
N LYS A 142 -27.35 -13.66 0.51
CA LYS A 142 -27.92 -14.87 -0.06
C LYS A 142 -27.14 -16.09 0.39
#